data_AF-A0A1H8ZKT8-F1
#
_entry.id   AF-A0A1H8ZKT8-F1
#
_cell.length_a   1.000
_cell.length_b   1.000
_cell.length_c   1.000
_cell.angle_alpha   90.00
_cell.angle_beta   90.00
_cell.angle_gamma   90.00
#
_symmetry.space_group_name_H-M   'P 1'
#
loop_
_entity.id
_entity.type
_entity.pdbx_description
1 polymer ?
#
loop_
_entity_poly.entity_id
_entity_poly.type
_entity_poly.pdbx_seq_one_letter_code
_entity_poly.pdbx_strand_id
1 'polypeptide(L)'
;MTHIAALQAVVTADPADQEPSAAELDAIEHEMPLLLAEVELLDAHITVLDRVPSELDARRLRRARRRVLAARAALANRGSGRLEVGA
;
A
#
# COMPACT_ATOMS: atom_id res chain seq x y z
N MET A 1 -0.40 -34.92 2.44
CA MET A 1 0.26 -33.70 1.95
C MET A 1 0.32 -33.78 0.44
N THR A 2 -0.22 -32.79 -0.25
CA THR A 2 -0.21 -32.74 -1.72
C THR A 2 0.91 -31.79 -2.12
N HIS A 3 2.01 -32.32 -2.64
CA HIS A 3 3.15 -31.51 -3.05
C HIS A 3 2.91 -30.98 -4.47
N ILE A 4 3.16 -29.68 -4.69
CA ILE A 4 3.06 -28.97 -5.99
C ILE A 4 4.22 -29.39 -6.94
N ALA A 5 4.78 -30.59 -6.79
CA ALA A 5 5.95 -31.04 -7.55
C ALA A 5 5.70 -31.07 -9.07
N ALA A 6 4.47 -31.32 -9.50
CA ALA A 6 4.10 -31.38 -10.92
C ALA A 6 4.11 -30.01 -11.64
N LEU A 7 4.07 -28.90 -10.90
CA LEU A 7 4.09 -27.53 -11.45
C LEU A 7 5.37 -26.77 -11.08
N GLN A 8 6.36 -27.45 -10.47
CA GLN A 8 7.60 -26.83 -10.02
C GLN A 8 8.25 -26.02 -11.14
N ALA A 9 8.39 -26.60 -12.33
CA ALA A 9 9.02 -25.93 -13.47
C ALA A 9 8.30 -24.65 -13.93
N VAL A 10 7.00 -24.49 -13.68
CA VAL A 10 6.23 -23.27 -14.01
C VAL A 10 6.33 -22.24 -12.90
N VAL A 11 6.33 -22.68 -11.64
CA VAL A 11 6.39 -21.81 -10.44
C VAL A 11 7.80 -21.30 -10.18
N THR A 12 8.81 -22.12 -10.50
CA THR A 12 10.23 -21.74 -10.45
C THR A 12 10.81 -21.46 -11.83
N ALA A 13 9.98 -21.36 -12.86
CA ALA A 13 10.39 -20.67 -14.07
C ALA A 13 10.61 -19.22 -13.65
N ASP A 14 11.87 -18.90 -13.39
CA ASP A 14 12.34 -17.53 -13.33
C ASP A 14 12.36 -17.03 -14.78
N PRO A 15 11.47 -16.11 -15.19
CA PRO A 15 11.67 -15.38 -16.43
C PRO A 15 12.92 -14.52 -16.21
N ALA A 16 14.07 -15.14 -16.41
CA ALA A 16 15.39 -14.63 -16.05
C ALA A 16 15.51 -13.11 -16.22
N ASP A 17 15.92 -12.46 -15.13
CA ASP A 17 16.58 -11.15 -15.11
C ASP A 17 15.76 -9.91 -15.52
N GLN A 18 14.42 -9.97 -15.49
CA GLN A 18 13.61 -8.77 -15.67
C GLN A 18 13.48 -8.01 -14.35
N GLU A 19 14.55 -7.32 -13.95
CA GLU A 19 14.48 -6.36 -12.84
C GLU A 19 13.46 -5.26 -13.16
N PRO A 20 12.75 -4.73 -12.15
CA PRO A 20 11.92 -3.56 -12.35
C PRO A 20 12.74 -2.40 -12.90
N SER A 21 12.22 -1.75 -13.93
CA SER A 21 12.80 -0.52 -14.44
C SER A 21 12.80 0.56 -13.36
N ALA A 22 13.68 1.55 -13.50
CA ALA A 22 13.72 2.68 -12.57
C ALA A 22 12.37 3.41 -12.45
N ALA A 23 11.58 3.45 -13.54
CA ALA A 23 10.24 4.05 -13.53
C ALA A 23 9.23 3.21 -12.74
N GLU A 24 9.33 1.88 -12.77
CA GLU A 24 8.50 1.00 -11.95
C GLU A 24 8.88 1.09 -10.47
N LEU A 25 10.18 1.18 -10.16
CA LEU A 25 10.65 1.43 -8.80
C LEU A 25 10.18 2.78 -8.27
N ASP A 26 10.25 3.84 -9.07
CA ASP A 26 9.77 5.18 -8.69
C ASP A 26 8.24 5.19 -8.46
N ALA A 27 7.48 4.42 -9.25
CA ALA A 27 6.05 4.25 -9.04
C ALA A 27 5.74 3.60 -7.68
N ILE A 28 6.52 2.60 -7.26
CA ILE A 28 6.39 2.00 -5.92
C ILE A 28 6.66 3.04 -4.83
N GLU A 29 7.73 3.81 -4.95
CA GLU A 29 8.07 4.86 -3.98
C GLU A 29 6.96 5.94 -3.88
N HIS A 30 6.26 6.23 -4.98
CA HIS A 30 5.13 7.14 -4.97
C HIS A 30 3.91 6.62 -4.19
N GLU A 31 3.76 5.30 -4.04
CA GLU A 31 2.70 4.64 -3.29
C GLU A 31 3.02 4.50 -1.79
N MET A 32 4.31 4.48 -1.42
CA MET A 32 4.75 4.30 -0.03
C MET A 32 4.08 5.23 1.00
N PRO A 33 3.86 6.54 0.73
CA PRO A 33 3.15 7.40 1.67
C PRO A 33 1.71 6.96 1.98
N LEU A 34 1.01 6.37 1.00
CA LEU A 34 -0.33 5.84 1.21
C LEU A 34 -0.28 4.56 2.05
N LEU A 35 0.61 3.63 1.70
CA LEU A 35 0.78 2.38 2.44
C LEU A 35 1.09 2.63 3.91
N LEU A 36 2.01 3.56 4.20
CA LEU A 36 2.35 3.92 5.58
C LEU A 36 1.15 4.53 6.33
N ALA A 37 0.35 5.38 5.68
CA ALA A 37 -0.86 5.93 6.30
C ALA A 37 -1.92 4.85 6.59
N GLU A 38 -2.02 3.81 5.74
CA GLU A 38 -2.91 2.67 5.95
C GLU A 38 -2.43 1.78 7.10
N VAL A 39 -1.11 1.56 7.23
CA VAL A 39 -0.52 0.88 8.38
C VAL A 39 -0.79 1.65 9.67
N GLU A 40 -0.58 2.97 9.71
CA GLU A 40 -0.91 3.78 10.89
C GLU A 40 -2.39 3.70 11.28
N LEU A 41 -3.29 3.62 10.30
CA LEU A 41 -4.72 3.41 10.54
C LEU A 41 -4.99 2.03 11.14
N LEU A 42 -4.36 0.99 10.59
CA LEU A 42 -4.45 -0.37 11.10
C LEU A 42 -3.94 -0.45 12.55
N ASP A 43 -2.81 0.16 12.86
CA ASP A 43 -2.27 0.22 14.23
C ASP A 43 -3.24 0.91 15.20
N ALA A 44 -3.88 2.00 14.76
CA ALA A 44 -4.88 2.70 15.54
C ALA A 44 -6.13 1.84 15.79
N HIS A 45 -6.52 1.01 14.80
CA HIS A 45 -7.60 0.02 14.97
C HIS A 45 -7.20 -1.09 15.92
N ILE A 46 -6.03 -1.70 15.74
CA ILE A 46 -5.52 -2.80 16.59
C ILE A 46 -5.48 -2.36 18.05
N THR A 47 -5.03 -1.14 18.33
CA THR A 47 -4.94 -0.58 19.69
C THR A 47 -6.28 -0.60 20.45
N VAL A 48 -7.41 -0.58 19.75
CA VAL A 48 -8.75 -0.48 20.37
C VAL A 48 -9.56 -1.77 20.30
N LEU A 49 -9.05 -2.84 19.69
CA LEU A 49 -9.83 -4.08 19.51
C LEU A 49 -10.24 -4.73 20.82
N ASP A 50 -9.35 -4.72 21.83
CA ASP A 50 -9.55 -5.46 23.08
C ASP A 50 -10.14 -4.61 24.22
N ARG A 51 -10.65 -3.40 23.91
CA ARG A 51 -11.18 -2.49 24.94
C ARG A 51 -12.25 -1.54 24.40
N VAL A 52 -13.01 -0.94 25.32
CA VAL A 52 -13.91 0.16 24.97
C VAL A 52 -13.07 1.39 24.56
N PRO A 53 -13.28 1.95 23.35
CA PRO A 53 -12.50 3.10 22.89
C PRO A 53 -12.71 4.34 23.76
N SER A 54 -11.62 4.99 24.15
CA SER A 54 -11.66 6.31 24.79
C SER A 54 -11.90 7.43 23.77
N GLU A 55 -12.19 8.64 24.24
CA GLU A 55 -12.26 9.81 23.35
C GLU A 55 -10.94 10.07 22.60
N LEU A 56 -9.81 9.82 23.26
CA LEU A 56 -8.49 9.96 22.65
C LEU A 56 -8.31 8.96 21.51
N ASP A 57 -8.76 7.73 21.70
CA ASP A 57 -8.74 6.70 20.66
C ASP A 57 -9.60 7.11 19.47
N ALA A 58 -10.80 7.65 19.72
CA ALA A 58 -11.66 8.17 18.65
C ALA A 58 -10.99 9.33 17.88
N ARG A 59 -10.27 10.22 18.56
CA ARG A 59 -9.49 11.31 17.91
C ARG A 59 -8.34 10.75 17.08
N ARG A 60 -7.58 9.79 17.61
CA ARG A 60 -6.47 9.11 16.89
C ARG A 60 -6.98 8.45 15.63
N LEU A 61 -8.08 7.71 15.73
CA LEU A 61 -8.68 7.01 14.60
C LEU A 61 -9.18 7.98 13.51
N ARG A 62 -9.81 9.10 13.89
CA ARG A 62 -10.20 10.15 12.94
C ARG A 62 -8.97 10.77 12.25
N ARG A 63 -7.88 11.01 12.98
CA ARG A 63 -6.65 11.56 12.41
C ARG A 63 -6.01 10.60 11.41
N ALA A 64 -5.90 9.32 11.77
CA ALA A 64 -5.33 8.30 10.88
C ALA A 64 -6.17 8.14 9.59
N ARG A 65 -7.51 8.10 9.70
CA ARG A 65 -8.40 8.10 8.52
C ARG A 65 -8.19 9.33 7.63
N ARG A 66 -8.05 10.52 8.21
CA ARG A 66 -7.78 11.75 7.44
C ARG A 66 -6.43 11.70 6.72
N ARG A 67 -5.39 11.10 7.32
CA ARG A 67 -4.09 10.90 6.67
C ARG A 67 -4.20 9.99 5.46
N VAL A 68 -4.90 8.85 5.58
CA VAL A 68 -5.16 7.94 4.44
C VAL A 68 -5.85 8.68 3.30
N LEU A 69 -6.93 9.42 3.60
CA LEU A 69 -7.66 10.18 2.57
C LEU A 69 -6.77 11.23 1.88
N ALA A 70 -5.94 11.95 2.64
CA ALA A 70 -5.01 12.91 2.08
C ALA A 70 -3.95 12.26 1.19
N ALA A 71 -3.39 11.12 1.61
CA ALA A 71 -2.42 10.36 0.84
C ALA A 71 -3.02 9.79 -0.46
N ARG A 72 -4.25 9.26 -0.40
CA ARG A 72 -4.99 8.81 -1.60
C ARG A 72 -5.23 9.95 -2.59
N ALA A 73 -5.67 11.11 -2.10
CA ALA A 73 -5.87 12.29 -2.94
C ALA A 73 -4.55 12.74 -3.60
N ALA A 74 -3.45 12.75 -2.84
CA ALA A 74 -2.14 13.09 -3.38
C ALA A 74 -1.66 12.11 -4.45
N LEU A 75 -1.84 10.80 -4.24
CA LEU A 75 -1.49 9.76 -5.21
C LEU A 75 -2.34 9.87 -6.48
N ALA A 76 -3.65 10.04 -6.34
CA ALA A 76 -4.57 10.20 -7.47
C ALA A 76 -4.21 11.43 -8.33
N ASN A 77 -3.91 12.56 -7.70
CA ASN A 77 -3.51 13.78 -8.40
C ASN A 77 -2.18 13.63 -9.17
N ARG A 78 -1.24 12.81 -8.66
CA ARG A 78 0.01 12.49 -9.38
C ARG A 78 -0.26 11.62 -10.62
N GLY A 79 -1.16 10.64 -10.51
CA GLY A 79 -1.57 9.78 -11.63
C GLY A 79 -2.20 10.57 -12.78
N SER A 80 -3.04 11.56 -12.47
CA SER A 80 -3.65 12.44 -13.48
C SER A 80 -2.61 13.29 -14.23
N GLY A 81 -1.61 13.83 -13.52
CA GLY A 81 -0.52 14.60 -14.15
C GLY A 81 0.36 13.77 -15.09
N ARG A 82 0.53 12.46 -14.82
CA ARG A 82 1.26 11.53 -15.71
C ARG A 82 0.53 11.26 -17.03
N LEU A 83 -0.79 11.36 -17.05
CA LEU A 83 -1.60 11.16 -18.26
C LEU A 83 -1.64 12.42 -19.15
N GLU A 84 -1.44 13.61 -18.58
CA GLU A 84 -1.50 14.89 -19.31
C GLU A 84 -0.15 15.28 -19.97
N VAL A 85 0.99 14.84 -19.44
CA VAL A 85 2.33 15.21 -19.97
C VAL A 85 2.78 14.31 -21.15
N GLY A 86 1.92 13.38 -21.58
CA GLY A 86 2.19 12.45 -22.69
C GLY A 86 1.43 12.74 -24.00
N ALA A 87 0.86 13.93 -24.19
CA ALA A 87 0.09 14.31 -25.38
C ALA A 87 0.79 15.39 -26.23
#